data_AF-A0A9D5XZQ0-F1
#
_entry.id   AF-A0A9D5XZQ0-F1
#
_cell.length_a   1.000
_cell.length_b   1.000
_cell.length_c   1.000
_cell.angle_alpha   90.00
_cell.angle_beta   90.00
_cell.angle_gamma   90.00
#
_symmetry.space_group_name_H-M   'P 1'
#
loop_
_entity.id
_entity.type
_entity.pdbx_description
1 polymer ?
#
loop_
_entity_poly.entity_id
_entity_poly.type
_entity_poly.pdbx_seq_one_letter_code
_entity_poly.pdbx_strand_id
1 'polypeptide(L)'
;MSRSVTVAEFNAFIAHAKDKGGSAYLVGLIGALTAISGRRRAEVLGLPLSAVTSQGIRCKSAKVRAGDTAREYLIEWSPLIEQLVAEIKTVPRKVASLFLFPNGDGQAYTDSGFKCLWNRLMHSFVAAGGVWFHAHDLRAMYVSLMLGRGLNPNTHQNEETMKRVYDRRGEIKVTPLG
;
A
#
# COMPACT_ATOMS: atom_id res chain seq x y z
N MET A 1 14.53 13.72 2.81
CA MET A 1 13.68 14.44 1.84
C MET A 1 12.96 13.40 1.01
N SER A 2 11.63 13.39 1.02
CA SER A 2 10.84 12.52 0.15
C SER A 2 10.73 13.14 -1.23
N ARG A 3 10.93 12.36 -2.28
CA ARG A 3 10.80 12.79 -3.67
C ARG A 3 9.34 12.70 -4.10
N SER A 4 8.86 13.65 -4.90
CA SER A 4 7.57 13.51 -5.58
C SER A 4 7.74 12.57 -6.78
N VAL A 5 7.31 11.33 -6.64
CA VAL A 5 7.25 10.36 -7.74
C VAL A 5 6.04 10.70 -8.61
N THR A 6 6.23 10.77 -9.92
CA THR A 6 5.12 11.02 -10.85
C THR A 6 4.34 9.73 -11.14
N VAL A 7 3.07 9.86 -11.53
CA VAL A 7 2.26 8.71 -11.97
C VAL A 7 2.90 7.99 -13.15
N ALA A 8 3.51 8.72 -14.09
CA ALA A 8 4.19 8.15 -15.24
C ALA A 8 5.39 7.28 -14.83
N GLU A 9 6.24 7.78 -13.93
CA GLU A 9 7.37 7.01 -13.40
C GLU A 9 6.92 5.77 -12.65
N PHE A 10 5.86 5.89 -11.84
CA PHE A 10 5.33 4.76 -11.11
C PHE A 10 4.72 3.70 -12.04
N ASN A 11 4.01 4.12 -13.09
CA ASN A 11 3.47 3.21 -14.10
C ASN A 11 4.60 2.49 -14.86
N ALA A 12 5.67 3.18 -15.24
CA ALA A 12 6.85 2.59 -15.87
C ALA A 12 7.52 1.56 -14.94
N PHE A 13 7.62 1.89 -13.65
CA PHE A 13 8.14 0.96 -12.64
C PHE A 13 7.26 -0.30 -12.49
N ILE A 14 5.93 -0.16 -12.48
CA ILE A 14 5.00 -1.29 -12.40
C ILE A 14 5.11 -2.18 -13.65
N ALA A 15 5.23 -1.59 -14.85
CA ALA A 15 5.44 -2.34 -16.08
C ALA A 15 6.75 -3.14 -16.02
N HIS A 16 7.84 -2.52 -15.56
CA HIS A 16 9.13 -3.20 -15.35
C HIS A 16 9.03 -4.32 -14.31
N ALA A 17 8.32 -4.09 -13.20
CA ALA A 17 8.09 -5.11 -12.18
C ALA A 17 7.29 -6.30 -12.73
N LYS A 18 6.30 -6.04 -13.59
CA LYS A 18 5.48 -7.06 -14.26
C LYS A 18 6.30 -7.92 -15.20
N ASP A 19 7.19 -7.32 -16.00
CA ASP A 19 8.13 -8.05 -16.87
C ASP A 19 9.02 -9.03 -16.09
N LYS A 20 9.49 -8.62 -14.91
CA LYS A 20 10.26 -9.51 -14.02
C LYS A 20 9.42 -10.62 -13.38
N GLY A 21 8.13 -10.39 -13.18
CA GLY A 21 7.20 -11.36 -12.62
C GLY A 21 7.46 -11.76 -11.16
N GLY A 22 6.73 -12.77 -10.68
CA GLY A 22 6.92 -13.40 -9.37
C GLY A 22 7.00 -12.41 -8.20
N SER A 23 8.02 -12.59 -7.34
CA SER A 23 8.22 -11.75 -6.16
C SER A 23 8.56 -10.30 -6.49
N ALA A 24 9.19 -10.03 -7.64
CA ALA A 24 9.47 -8.67 -8.06
C ALA A 24 8.15 -7.95 -8.38
N TYR A 25 7.24 -8.63 -9.08
CA TYR A 25 5.95 -8.06 -9.39
C TYR A 25 5.08 -7.86 -8.14
N LEU A 26 5.02 -8.84 -7.24
CA LEU A 26 4.30 -8.70 -5.96
C LEU A 26 4.79 -7.51 -5.14
N VAL A 27 6.10 -7.28 -5.08
CA VAL A 27 6.67 -6.11 -4.38
C VAL A 27 6.27 -4.80 -5.05
N GLY A 28 6.20 -4.76 -6.39
CA GLY A 28 5.62 -3.65 -7.14
C GLY A 28 4.15 -3.40 -6.76
N LEU A 29 3.34 -4.45 -6.69
CA LEU A 29 1.90 -4.36 -6.34
C LEU A 29 1.67 -3.93 -4.88
N ILE A 30 2.55 -4.29 -3.94
CA ILE A 30 2.55 -3.72 -2.57
C ILE A 30 2.79 -2.21 -2.62
N GLY A 31 3.73 -1.77 -3.47
CA GLY A 31 3.95 -0.35 -3.75
C GLY A 31 2.69 0.31 -4.31
N ALA A 32 2.02 -0.34 -5.25
CA ALA A 32 0.79 0.18 -5.87
C ALA A 32 -0.32 0.38 -4.83
N LEU A 33 -0.56 -0.61 -3.96
CA LEU A 33 -1.57 -0.47 -2.90
C LEU A 33 -1.22 0.68 -1.95
N THR A 34 0.07 0.84 -1.61
CA THR A 34 0.56 1.96 -0.79
C THR A 34 0.31 3.31 -1.48
N ALA A 35 0.56 3.38 -2.79
CA ALA A 35 0.39 4.58 -3.61
C ALA A 35 -1.07 5.02 -3.80
N ILE A 36 -2.03 4.08 -3.87
CA ILE A 36 -3.43 4.41 -4.14
C ILE A 36 -4.31 4.48 -2.89
N SER A 37 -3.91 3.83 -1.78
CA SER A 37 -4.62 3.89 -0.49
C SER A 37 -3.98 4.84 0.52
N GLY A 38 -2.76 5.31 0.23
CA GLY A 38 -1.94 6.07 1.16
C GLY A 38 -1.59 5.33 2.44
N ARG A 39 -1.91 4.03 2.62
CA ARG A 39 -1.56 3.29 3.85
C ARG A 39 -0.07 3.13 4.01
N ARG A 40 0.41 2.95 5.23
CA ARG A 40 1.85 2.72 5.44
C ARG A 40 2.17 1.31 4.95
N ARG A 41 3.32 1.14 4.30
CA ARG A 41 3.82 -0.17 3.88
C ARG A 41 3.71 -1.24 4.98
N ALA A 42 4.10 -0.93 6.21
CA ALA A 42 4.03 -1.87 7.34
C ALA A 42 2.60 -2.37 7.65
N GLU A 43 1.58 -1.58 7.30
CA GLU A 43 0.15 -1.93 7.44
C GLU A 43 -0.33 -2.80 6.27
N VAL A 44 0.41 -2.79 5.14
CA VAL A 44 0.08 -3.50 3.90
C VAL A 44 0.75 -4.88 3.82
N LEU A 45 2.03 -4.99 4.24
CA LEU A 45 2.82 -6.22 4.09
C LEU A 45 2.17 -7.46 4.72
N GLY A 46 1.48 -7.26 5.85
CA GLY A 46 0.89 -8.33 6.65
C GLY A 46 -0.59 -8.58 6.38
N LEU A 47 -1.18 -8.03 5.31
CA LEU A 47 -2.60 -8.17 5.05
C LEU A 47 -2.99 -9.65 4.81
N PRO A 48 -3.85 -10.24 5.64
CA PRO A 48 -4.40 -11.56 5.37
C PRO A 48 -5.43 -11.48 4.23
N LEU A 49 -5.67 -12.59 3.53
CA LEU A 49 -6.75 -12.69 2.53
C LEU A 49 -8.12 -12.37 3.13
N SER A 50 -8.34 -12.71 4.41
CA SER A 50 -9.56 -12.38 5.15
C SER A 50 -9.77 -10.89 5.39
N ALA A 51 -8.73 -10.06 5.22
CA ALA A 51 -8.88 -8.60 5.26
C ALA A 51 -9.57 -8.05 4.01
N VAL A 52 -9.62 -8.82 2.92
CA VAL A 52 -10.36 -8.46 1.71
C VAL A 52 -11.82 -8.87 1.92
N THR A 53 -12.68 -7.88 2.11
CA THR A 53 -14.10 -8.04 2.46
C THR A 53 -15.00 -7.51 1.35
N SER A 54 -16.31 -7.70 1.46
CA SER A 54 -17.27 -7.11 0.51
C SER A 54 -17.30 -5.57 0.54
N GLN A 55 -16.86 -4.93 1.63
CA GLN A 55 -16.85 -3.48 1.80
C GLN A 55 -15.53 -2.82 1.39
N GLY A 56 -14.45 -3.60 1.27
CA GLY A 56 -13.11 -3.08 0.99
C GLY A 56 -12.02 -3.92 1.65
N ILE A 57 -10.85 -3.31 1.83
CA ILE A 57 -9.69 -3.92 2.49
C ILE A 57 -9.53 -3.36 3.90
N ARG A 58 -9.61 -4.22 4.91
CA ARG A 58 -9.41 -3.84 6.32
C ARG A 58 -7.93 -3.86 6.70
N CYS A 59 -7.42 -2.71 7.15
CA CYS A 59 -6.04 -2.55 7.59
C CYS A 59 -6.00 -2.14 9.06
N LYS A 60 -4.97 -2.56 9.80
CA LYS A 60 -4.72 -2.11 11.18
C LYS A 60 -3.49 -1.21 11.24
N SER A 61 -3.50 -0.23 12.14
CA SER A 61 -2.35 0.65 12.34
C SER A 61 -1.12 -0.14 12.81
N ALA A 62 0.02 0.03 12.14
CA ALA A 62 1.26 -0.67 12.48
C ALA A 62 1.95 -0.10 13.74
N LYS A 63 1.60 1.13 14.14
CA LYS A 63 2.05 1.74 15.40
C LYS A 63 0.85 1.95 16.32
N VAL A 64 0.96 1.41 17.52
CA VAL A 64 0.00 1.60 18.61
C VAL A 64 0.78 2.16 19.79
N ARG A 65 0.30 3.24 20.42
CA ARG A 65 0.91 3.71 21.67
C ARG A 65 0.61 2.70 22.76
N ALA A 66 1.51 2.54 23.73
CA ALA A 66 1.26 1.66 24.87
C ALA A 66 -0.05 2.06 25.57
N GLY A 67 -1.00 1.12 25.68
CA GLY A 67 -2.32 1.36 26.26
C GLY A 67 -3.43 1.71 25.25
N ASP A 68 -3.11 2.00 23.98
CA ASP A 68 -4.11 2.24 22.94
C ASP A 68 -4.53 0.95 22.23
N THR A 69 -5.73 0.94 21.66
CA THR A 69 -6.14 -0.10 20.70
C THR A 69 -5.64 0.26 19.30
N ALA A 70 -5.18 -0.73 18.53
CA ALA A 70 -4.83 -0.52 17.13
C ALA A 70 -6.02 0.07 16.37
N ARG A 71 -5.78 1.16 15.63
CA ARG A 71 -6.83 1.76 14.80
C ARG A 71 -7.09 0.86 13.59
N GLU A 72 -8.35 0.69 13.25
CA GLU A 72 -8.78 -0.04 12.06
C GLU A 72 -9.16 0.95 10.95
N TYR A 73 -8.77 0.63 9.72
CA TYR A 73 -9.05 1.40 8.53
C TYR A 73 -9.75 0.50 7.52
N LEU A 74 -10.73 1.07 6.83
CA LEU A 74 -11.35 0.46 5.66
C LEU A 74 -10.91 1.22 4.43
N ILE A 75 -10.09 0.59 3.60
CA ILE A 75 -9.83 1.06 2.24
C ILE A 75 -11.05 0.67 1.41
N GLU A 76 -11.85 1.66 1.02
CA GLU A 76 -13.06 1.42 0.23
C GLU A 76 -12.71 0.89 -1.16
N TRP A 77 -13.63 0.14 -1.76
CA TRP A 77 -13.47 -0.31 -3.13
C TRP A 77 -13.46 0.87 -4.11
N SER A 78 -12.54 0.81 -5.06
CA SER A 78 -12.56 1.61 -6.28
C SER A 78 -12.16 0.72 -7.45
N PRO A 79 -12.46 1.11 -8.70
CA PRO A 79 -12.05 0.34 -9.87
C PRO A 79 -10.55 0.00 -9.88
N LEU A 80 -9.70 0.93 -9.43
CA LEU A 80 -8.25 0.70 -9.32
C LEU A 80 -7.89 -0.30 -8.22
N ILE A 81 -8.54 -0.25 -7.06
CA ILE A 81 -8.30 -1.20 -5.96
C ILE A 81 -8.78 -2.60 -6.36
N GLU A 82 -9.94 -2.71 -7.00
CA GLU A 82 -10.49 -3.98 -7.50
C GLU A 82 -9.56 -4.61 -8.53
N GLN A 83 -9.13 -3.85 -9.54
CA GLN A 83 -8.17 -4.29 -10.53
C GLN A 83 -6.85 -4.73 -9.89
N LEU A 84 -6.35 -3.96 -8.91
CA LEU A 84 -5.12 -4.30 -8.20
C LEU A 84 -5.26 -5.63 -7.44
N VAL A 85 -6.37 -5.83 -6.73
CA VAL A 85 -6.61 -7.08 -5.99
C VAL A 85 -6.78 -8.27 -6.94
N ALA A 86 -7.46 -8.08 -8.07
CA ALA A 86 -7.55 -9.10 -9.11
C ALA A 86 -6.15 -9.48 -9.63
N GLU A 87 -5.32 -8.48 -9.95
CA GLU A 87 -3.95 -8.69 -10.44
C GLU A 87 -3.06 -9.40 -9.39
N ILE A 88 -3.18 -9.06 -8.11
CA ILE A 88 -2.43 -9.75 -7.03
C ILE A 88 -2.77 -11.25 -6.98
N LYS A 89 -4.01 -11.61 -7.29
CA LYS A 89 -4.46 -13.01 -7.29
C LYS A 89 -3.97 -13.79 -8.51
N THR A 90 -3.60 -13.13 -9.62
CA THR A 90 -3.07 -13.80 -10.82
C THR A 90 -1.57 -14.11 -10.71
N VAL A 91 -0.83 -13.45 -9.81
CA VAL A 91 0.61 -13.69 -9.68
C VAL A 91 0.88 -15.13 -9.21
N PRO A 92 1.69 -15.93 -9.93
CA PRO A 92 2.00 -17.30 -9.56
C PRO A 92 2.62 -17.43 -8.17
N ARG A 93 2.16 -18.43 -7.40
CA ARG A 93 2.61 -18.70 -6.03
C ARG A 93 3.18 -20.11 -5.95
N LYS A 94 4.35 -20.25 -5.31
CA LYS A 94 4.97 -21.56 -5.08
C LYS A 94 4.26 -22.34 -3.97
N VAL A 95 3.75 -21.63 -2.97
CA VAL A 95 3.13 -22.19 -1.76
C VAL A 95 1.79 -21.49 -1.54
N ALA A 96 0.78 -22.24 -1.11
CA ALA A 96 -0.50 -21.68 -0.68
C ALA A 96 -0.28 -20.72 0.52
N SER A 97 -1.07 -19.66 0.60
CA SER A 97 -0.88 -18.64 1.65
C SER A 97 -2.20 -18.04 2.10
N LEU A 98 -2.24 -17.69 3.38
CA LEU A 98 -3.30 -16.90 4.00
C LEU A 98 -3.10 -15.39 3.82
N PHE A 99 -1.99 -14.96 3.22
CA PHE A 99 -1.67 -13.55 3.01
C PHE A 99 -2.04 -13.08 1.59
N LEU A 100 -2.46 -11.82 1.50
CA LEU A 100 -2.71 -11.17 0.21
C LEU A 100 -1.42 -11.06 -0.61
N PHE A 101 -0.31 -10.74 0.07
CA PHE A 101 1.03 -10.65 -0.51
C PHE A 101 2.00 -11.65 0.13
N PRO A 102 2.02 -12.92 -0.34
CA PRO A 102 2.93 -13.91 0.19
C PRO A 102 4.36 -13.77 -0.35
N ASN A 103 5.34 -14.10 0.49
CA ASN A 103 6.70 -14.39 0.08
C ASN A 103 6.80 -15.81 -0.52
N GLY A 104 8.03 -16.24 -0.87
CA GLY A 104 8.28 -17.56 -1.47
C GLY A 104 7.84 -18.75 -0.61
N ASP A 105 7.76 -18.57 0.71
CA ASP A 105 7.41 -19.59 1.70
C ASP A 105 5.92 -19.52 2.10
N GLY A 106 5.13 -18.68 1.44
CA GLY A 106 3.72 -18.47 1.77
C GLY A 106 3.48 -17.60 3.01
N GLN A 107 4.50 -16.93 3.54
CA GLN A 107 4.40 -16.04 4.71
C GLN A 107 4.31 -14.57 4.29
N ALA A 108 3.89 -13.68 5.20
CA ALA A 108 3.96 -12.25 4.97
C ALA A 108 5.41 -11.78 4.78
N TYR A 109 5.60 -10.72 3.99
CA TYR A 109 6.89 -10.06 3.88
C TYR A 109 7.28 -9.38 5.19
N THR A 110 8.53 -9.58 5.61
CA THR A 110 9.15 -8.74 6.65
C THR A 110 9.54 -7.39 6.06
N ASP A 111 9.74 -6.39 6.93
CA ASP A 111 10.19 -5.06 6.51
C ASP A 111 11.53 -5.10 5.75
N SER A 112 12.48 -5.90 6.25
CA SER A 112 13.79 -6.11 5.66
C SER A 112 13.70 -6.89 4.34
N GLY A 113 12.87 -7.94 4.29
CA GLY A 113 12.63 -8.73 3.09
C GLY A 113 12.06 -7.90 1.95
N PHE A 114 11.06 -7.06 2.26
CA PHE A 114 10.54 -6.08 1.29
C PHE A 114 11.64 -5.13 0.82
N LYS A 115 12.40 -4.51 1.74
CA LYS A 115 13.44 -3.53 1.36
C LYS A 115 14.50 -4.13 0.45
N CYS A 116 14.91 -5.37 0.73
CA CYS A 116 15.86 -6.09 -0.10
C CYS A 116 15.35 -6.26 -1.53
N LEU A 117 14.11 -6.75 -1.70
CA LEU A 117 13.50 -6.94 -3.02
C LEU A 117 13.21 -5.61 -3.72
N TRP A 118 12.75 -4.61 -2.98
CA TRP A 118 12.52 -3.26 -3.51
C TRP A 118 13.81 -2.69 -4.08
N ASN A 119 14.90 -2.70 -3.32
CA ASN A 119 16.19 -2.19 -3.79
C ASN A 119 16.69 -2.96 -5.01
N ARG A 120 16.56 -4.29 -5.02
CA ARG A 120 16.92 -5.11 -6.18
C ARG A 120 16.11 -4.73 -7.42
N LEU A 121 14.80 -4.55 -7.26
CA LEU A 121 13.91 -4.12 -8.33
C LEU A 121 14.28 -2.72 -8.82
N MET A 122 14.52 -1.78 -7.92
CA MET A 122 14.96 -0.42 -8.23
C MET A 122 16.31 -0.38 -8.96
N HIS A 123 17.29 -1.19 -8.56
CA HIS A 123 18.56 -1.30 -9.28
C HIS A 123 18.33 -1.76 -10.72
N SER A 124 17.50 -2.78 -10.92
CA SER A 124 17.17 -3.24 -12.27
C SER A 124 16.36 -2.23 -13.09
N PHE A 125 15.50 -1.46 -12.44
CA PHE A 125 14.69 -0.42 -13.09
C PHE A 125 15.57 0.76 -13.53
N VAL A 126 16.49 1.20 -12.68
CA VAL A 126 17.47 2.25 -13.02
C VAL A 126 18.41 1.79 -14.14
N ALA A 127 18.86 0.54 -14.11
CA ALA A 127 19.65 -0.03 -15.20
C ALA A 127 18.89 -0.05 -16.55
N ALA A 128 17.55 -0.08 -16.51
CA ALA A 128 16.68 -0.01 -17.68
C ALA A 128 16.27 1.43 -18.07
N GLY A 129 16.91 2.45 -17.47
CA GLY A 129 16.62 3.87 -17.75
C GLY A 129 15.56 4.52 -16.86
N GLY A 130 15.06 3.80 -15.86
CA GLY A 130 14.17 4.34 -14.83
C GLY A 130 14.89 5.26 -13.85
N VAL A 131 14.12 5.99 -13.04
CA VAL A 131 14.66 6.89 -12.02
C VAL A 131 14.48 6.30 -10.63
N TRP A 132 15.51 6.39 -9.78
CA TRP A 132 15.45 5.86 -8.42
C TRP A 132 14.39 6.57 -7.55
N PHE A 133 13.63 5.80 -6.77
CA PHE A 133 12.77 6.28 -5.68
C PHE A 133 12.61 5.21 -4.60
N HIS A 134 12.24 5.65 -3.40
CA HIS A 134 11.99 4.79 -2.26
C HIS A 134 10.50 4.48 -2.14
N ALA A 135 10.17 3.33 -1.55
CA ALA A 135 8.77 2.97 -1.32
C ALA A 135 7.98 3.99 -0.47
N HIS A 136 8.64 4.76 0.40
CA HIS A 136 7.97 5.80 1.19
C HIS A 136 7.64 7.05 0.36
N ASP A 137 8.30 7.25 -0.79
CA ASP A 137 7.98 8.34 -1.72
C ASP A 137 6.59 8.13 -2.36
N LEU A 138 6.11 6.88 -2.46
CA LEU A 138 4.77 6.57 -2.99
C LEU A 138 3.64 7.10 -2.10
N ARG A 139 3.86 7.16 -0.79
CA ARG A 139 2.90 7.82 0.12
C ARG A 139 2.92 9.33 -0.10
N ALA A 140 4.07 9.93 -0.39
CA ALA A 140 4.14 11.34 -0.75
C ALA A 140 3.38 11.62 -2.06
N MET A 141 3.52 10.76 -3.07
CA MET A 141 2.74 10.83 -4.31
C MET A 141 1.22 10.80 -4.04
N TYR A 142 0.74 9.87 -3.21
CA TYR A 142 -0.67 9.81 -2.81
C TYR A 142 -1.15 11.15 -2.20
N VAL A 143 -0.38 11.68 -1.25
CA VAL A 143 -0.70 12.93 -0.56
C VAL A 143 -0.78 14.09 -1.57
N SER A 144 0.19 14.20 -2.47
CA SER A 144 0.21 15.23 -3.52
C SER A 144 -0.98 15.12 -4.47
N LEU A 145 -1.37 13.91 -4.88
CA LEU A 145 -2.52 13.69 -5.77
C LEU A 145 -3.85 14.06 -5.11
N MET A 146 -4.04 13.70 -3.84
CA MET A 146 -5.25 14.06 -3.09
C MET A 146 -5.36 15.57 -2.89
N LEU A 147 -4.26 16.23 -2.48
CA LEU A 147 -4.24 17.69 -2.33
C LEU A 147 -4.50 18.41 -3.65
N GLY A 148 -3.93 17.91 -4.77
CA GLY A 148 -4.20 18.46 -6.10
C GLY A 148 -5.66 18.31 -6.56
N ARG A 149 -6.39 17.32 -6.03
CA ARG A 149 -7.84 17.13 -6.25
C ARG A 149 -8.71 17.90 -5.22
N GLY A 150 -8.10 18.67 -4.32
CA GLY A 150 -8.81 19.34 -3.23
C GLY A 150 -9.38 18.39 -2.16
N LEU A 151 -8.89 17.15 -2.12
CA LEU A 151 -9.32 16.11 -1.19
C LEU A 151 -8.38 16.03 0.02
N ASN A 152 -8.91 15.60 1.17
CA ASN A 152 -8.11 15.43 2.37
C ASN A 152 -7.29 14.11 2.30
N PRO A 153 -5.95 14.17 2.19
CA PRO A 153 -5.10 12.97 2.20
C PRO A 153 -4.97 12.36 3.60
N ASN A 154 -5.23 13.16 4.63
CA ASN A 154 -5.10 12.77 6.01
C ASN A 154 -6.33 11.97 6.42
N THR A 155 -6.15 10.65 6.49
CA THR A 155 -7.01 9.78 7.32
C THR A 155 -6.85 10.08 8.82
N HIS A 156 -5.99 11.04 9.18
CA HIS A 156 -5.85 11.60 10.52
C HIS A 156 -5.54 13.09 10.45
N GLN A 157 -6.57 13.93 10.52
CA GLN A 157 -6.41 15.26 11.09
C GLN A 157 -7.74 15.69 11.70
N ASN A 158 -7.84 15.45 12.99
CA ASN A 158 -8.65 16.26 13.88
C ASN A 158 -7.83 16.38 15.17
N GLU A 159 -6.69 17.08 15.09
CA GLU A 159 -5.92 17.42 16.28
C GLU A 159 -6.50 18.63 17.05
N GLU A 160 -7.53 19.33 16.53
CA GLU A 160 -8.20 20.41 17.28
C GLU A 160 -9.75 20.42 17.26
N THR A 161 -10.42 19.37 16.77
CA THR A 161 -11.89 19.25 16.95
C THR A 161 -12.31 17.88 17.49
N MET A 162 -11.59 17.45 18.53
CA MET A 162 -12.15 16.64 19.60
C MET A 162 -12.76 17.59 20.63
N LYS A 163 -13.95 18.14 20.38
CA LYS A 163 -14.80 18.56 21.51
C LYS A 163 -16.22 18.08 21.29
N ARG A 164 -16.46 16.96 21.97
CA ARG A 164 -17.75 16.39 22.37
C ARG A 164 -18.50 15.66 21.26
N VAL A 165 -18.58 14.34 21.51
CA VAL A 165 -19.52 13.39 20.91
C VAL A 165 -19.18 13.05 19.45
N TYR A 166 -18.50 11.92 19.24
CA TYR A 166 -19.04 10.77 18.51
C TYR A 166 -18.00 9.64 18.47
N ASP A 167 -18.49 8.48 18.88
CA ASP A 167 -18.06 7.11 18.57
C ASP A 167 -16.71 6.54 19.06
N ARG A 168 -16.80 5.70 20.11
CA ARG A 168 -15.70 4.90 20.66
C ARG A 168 -15.44 3.59 19.86
N ARG A 169 -15.97 3.47 18.62
CA ARG A 169 -15.80 2.29 17.74
C ARG A 169 -15.53 2.62 16.26
N GLY A 170 -15.06 3.82 15.93
CA GLY A 170 -14.97 4.28 14.53
C GLY A 170 -13.87 3.63 13.67
N GLU A 171 -14.27 2.76 12.74
CA GLU A 171 -13.48 2.38 11.55
C GLU A 171 -13.23 3.64 10.69
N ILE A 172 -11.98 3.92 10.33
CA ILE A 172 -11.65 5.11 9.53
C ILE A 172 -11.68 4.75 8.05
N LYS A 173 -12.63 5.33 7.32
CA LYS A 173 -12.74 5.20 5.87
C LYS A 173 -11.58 5.89 5.17
N VAL A 174 -11.03 5.21 4.17
CA VAL A 174 -9.95 5.72 3.33
C VAL A 174 -10.45 5.71 1.90
N THR A 175 -10.68 6.90 1.34
CA THR A 175 -11.02 7.06 -0.07
C THR A 175 -9.77 6.82 -0.91
N PRO A 176 -9.72 5.75 -1.73
CA PRO A 176 -8.59 5.52 -2.62
C PRO A 176 -8.57 6.53 -3.76
N LEU A 177 -7.43 6.62 -4.46
CA LEU A 177 -7.41 7.27 -5.77
C LEU A 177 -8.34 6.49 -6.71
N GLY A 178 -9.31 7.20 -7.29
CA GLY A 178 -10.10 6.77 -8.45
C GLY A 178 -9.37 7.06 -9.76
#